data_AF-A0AAN6E2A3-F1
#
_entry.id   AF-A0AAN6E2A3-F1
#
_cell.length_a   1.000
_cell.length_b   1.000
_cell.length_c   1.000
_cell.angle_alpha   90.00
_cell.angle_beta   90.00
_cell.angle_gamma   90.00
#
_symmetry.space_group_name_H-M   'P 1'
#
loop_
_entity.id
_entity.type
_entity.pdbx_description
1 polymer ?
#
loop_
_entity_poly.entity_id
_entity_poly.type
_entity_poly.pdbx_seq_one_letter_code
_entity_poly.pdbx_strand_id
1 'polypeptide(L)'
;MWRDTQKDFLCDTSSPVLENTEGAEALYPVLRRTLLDKDLPAVPASEVSQRTGLDGQRLWLVVDQIVYDCTDFVGKHPGGSHIIREFGGHDCTWQWWTFHTKSIYDQYMPAMRVGKTSNVTNKYEQPQRRIFQLRTIGEQW
;
A
#
# COMPACT_ATOMS: atom_id res chain seq x y z
N MET A 1 -7.18 -53.81 -6.70
CA MET A 1 -8.18 -52.72 -6.59
C MET A 1 -7.64 -51.78 -5.53
N TRP A 2 -6.72 -50.89 -5.90
CA TRP A 2 -6.99 -49.49 -6.22
C TRP A 2 -5.81 -48.96 -7.04
N ARG A 3 -6.07 -48.49 -8.27
CA ARG A 3 -5.06 -47.85 -9.12
C ARG A 3 -5.33 -46.35 -9.14
N ASP A 4 -4.25 -45.65 -8.87
CA ASP A 4 -3.86 -44.31 -9.31
C ASP A 4 -4.77 -43.67 -10.38
N THR A 5 -5.21 -42.45 -10.13
CA THR A 5 -5.79 -41.59 -11.16
C THR A 5 -5.23 -40.19 -10.97
N GLN A 6 -4.16 -39.92 -11.71
CA GLN A 6 -3.79 -38.56 -12.09
C GLN A 6 -5.03 -37.87 -12.67
N LYS A 7 -5.42 -36.74 -12.09
CA LYS A 7 -6.30 -35.77 -12.72
C LYS A 7 -5.55 -34.45 -12.78
N ASP A 8 -4.93 -34.22 -13.92
CA ASP A 8 -5.05 -33.00 -14.71
C ASP A 8 -5.06 -31.68 -13.89
N PHE A 9 -3.87 -31.26 -13.46
CA PHE A 9 -3.58 -29.84 -13.26
C PHE A 9 -3.40 -29.17 -14.62
N LEU A 10 -4.50 -29.05 -15.36
CA LEU A 10 -4.61 -28.03 -16.40
C LEU A 10 -4.96 -26.74 -15.66
N CYS A 11 -4.00 -25.82 -15.55
CA CYS A 11 -4.32 -24.46 -15.17
C CYS A 11 -5.18 -23.87 -16.29
N ASP A 12 -6.48 -23.83 -16.06
CA ASP A 12 -7.41 -23.13 -16.90
C ASP A 12 -6.99 -21.66 -16.93
N THR A 13 -6.57 -21.21 -18.11
CA THR A 13 -6.35 -19.81 -18.43
C THR A 13 -7.70 -19.14 -18.61
N SER A 14 -8.46 -18.99 -17.53
CA SER A 14 -9.67 -18.17 -17.53
C SER A 14 -9.30 -16.75 -17.07
N SER A 15 -9.48 -15.84 -18.02
CA SER A 15 -9.61 -14.39 -17.87
C SER A 15 -10.36 -13.99 -16.60
N PRO A 16 -10.10 -12.78 -16.05
CA PRO A 16 -10.60 -12.39 -14.74
C PRO A 16 -12.12 -12.47 -14.67
N VAL A 17 -12.61 -13.28 -13.73
CA VAL A 17 -14.00 -13.25 -13.28
C VAL A 17 -14.21 -11.91 -12.58
N LEU A 18 -14.86 -10.98 -13.29
CA LEU A 18 -15.46 -9.80 -12.68
C LEU A 18 -16.70 -10.26 -11.92
N GLU A 19 -16.53 -10.64 -10.66
CA GLU A 19 -17.66 -10.93 -9.79
C GLU A 19 -18.22 -9.60 -9.26
N ASN A 20 -19.42 -9.27 -9.74
CA ASN A 20 -20.11 -8.01 -9.55
C ASN A 20 -20.33 -7.69 -8.06
N THR A 21 -19.77 -6.58 -7.59
CA THR A 21 -20.27 -5.85 -6.42
C THR A 21 -20.59 -4.42 -6.86
N GLU A 22 -21.81 -3.99 -6.59
CA GLU A 22 -22.42 -2.84 -7.22
C GLU A 22 -21.87 -1.52 -6.63
N GLY A 23 -21.55 -0.55 -7.50
CA GLY A 23 -21.42 0.87 -7.18
C GLY A 23 -20.12 1.32 -6.50
N ALA A 24 -19.16 1.81 -7.30
CA ALA A 24 -17.91 2.51 -6.89
C ALA A 24 -16.90 1.76 -6.00
N GLU A 25 -17.33 0.78 -5.18
CA GLU A 25 -16.45 -0.02 -4.32
C GLU A 25 -15.75 -1.15 -5.08
N ALA A 26 -16.37 -1.67 -6.13
CA ALA A 26 -15.78 -2.70 -6.99
C ALA A 26 -14.84 -2.16 -8.09
N LEU A 27 -14.71 -0.83 -8.25
CA LEU A 27 -13.84 -0.27 -9.29
C LEU A 27 -12.35 -0.49 -9.00
N TYR A 28 -11.99 -0.72 -7.74
CA TYR A 28 -10.60 -0.85 -7.31
C TYR A 28 -10.45 -1.97 -6.28
N PRO A 29 -10.55 -3.24 -6.71
CA PRO A 29 -10.35 -4.37 -5.82
C PRO A 29 -8.89 -4.45 -5.36
N VAL A 30 -8.67 -5.07 -4.20
CA VAL A 30 -7.31 -5.43 -3.78
C VAL A 30 -6.74 -6.46 -4.76
N LEU A 31 -5.55 -6.18 -5.26
CA LEU A 31 -4.92 -6.92 -6.34
C LEU A 31 -4.10 -8.11 -5.84
N ARG A 32 -3.91 -9.11 -6.71
CA ARG A 32 -3.11 -10.29 -6.40
C ARG A 32 -1.67 -9.91 -6.02
N ARG A 33 -1.12 -10.60 -5.02
CA ARG A 33 0.27 -10.39 -4.54
C ARG A 33 1.33 -10.54 -5.64
N THR A 34 1.07 -11.39 -6.63
CA THR A 34 2.01 -11.66 -7.73
C THR A 34 2.00 -10.62 -8.85
N LEU A 35 1.06 -9.67 -8.83
CA LEU A 35 1.01 -8.61 -9.84
C LEU A 35 2.23 -7.70 -9.69
N LEU A 36 2.88 -7.38 -10.80
CA LEU A 36 4.01 -6.46 -10.81
C LEU A 36 3.50 -5.03 -10.76
N ASP A 37 4.30 -4.13 -10.17
CA ASP A 37 3.87 -2.75 -10.00
C ASP A 37 3.59 -2.07 -11.35
N LYS A 38 4.34 -2.40 -12.41
CA LYS A 38 4.12 -1.87 -13.76
C LYS A 38 2.72 -2.14 -14.32
N ASP A 39 2.05 -3.20 -13.83
CA ASP A 39 0.75 -3.65 -14.31
C ASP A 39 -0.41 -3.20 -13.39
N LEU A 40 -0.12 -2.33 -12.41
CA LEU A 40 -1.13 -1.76 -11.52
C LEU A 40 -2.00 -0.74 -12.26
N PRO A 41 -3.33 -0.76 -12.06
CA PRO A 41 -4.24 0.24 -12.63
C PRO A 41 -3.96 1.62 -12.06
N ALA A 42 -4.18 2.67 -12.87
CA ALA A 42 -4.08 4.04 -12.41
C ALA A 42 -5.32 4.45 -11.60
N VAL A 43 -5.10 5.08 -10.46
CA VAL A 43 -6.11 5.59 -9.52
C VAL A 43 -5.92 7.11 -9.42
N PRO A 44 -6.94 7.92 -9.72
CA PRO A 44 -6.81 9.37 -9.65
C PRO A 44 -6.67 9.85 -8.20
N ALA A 45 -5.86 10.89 -7.97
CA ALA A 45 -5.64 11.43 -6.62
C ALA A 45 -6.95 11.88 -5.93
N SER A 46 -7.92 12.37 -6.71
CA SER A 46 -9.25 12.75 -6.21
C SER A 46 -10.04 11.59 -5.64
N GLU A 47 -9.82 10.37 -6.15
CA GLU A 47 -10.42 9.15 -5.62
C GLU A 47 -9.70 8.76 -4.32
N VAL A 48 -8.37 8.77 -4.33
CA VAL A 48 -7.56 8.44 -3.14
C VAL A 48 -7.93 9.34 -1.96
N SER A 49 -8.07 10.66 -2.18
CA SER A 49 -8.40 11.62 -1.12
C SER A 49 -9.77 11.40 -0.47
N GLN A 50 -10.69 10.70 -1.14
CA GLN A 50 -12.01 10.37 -0.59
C GLN A 50 -11.97 9.13 0.31
N ARG A 51 -10.94 8.28 0.18
CA ARG A 51 -10.80 7.02 0.93
C ARG A 51 -10.09 7.23 2.26
N THR A 52 -10.74 8.01 3.12
CA THR A 52 -10.21 8.45 4.42
C THR A 52 -10.46 7.48 5.57
N GLY A 53 -11.25 6.41 5.36
CA GLY A 53 -11.67 5.51 6.45
C GLY A 53 -12.78 6.05 7.35
N LEU A 54 -13.37 7.20 7.00
CA LEU A 54 -14.50 7.83 7.71
C LEU A 54 -15.82 7.56 6.98
N ASP A 55 -16.95 7.70 7.66
CA ASP A 55 -18.30 7.60 7.08
C ASP A 55 -18.55 6.29 6.28
N GLY A 56 -17.93 5.20 6.73
CA GLY A 56 -18.02 3.88 6.07
C GLY A 56 -17.16 3.75 4.82
N GLN A 57 -16.36 4.76 4.46
CA GLN A 57 -15.40 4.67 3.37
C GLN A 57 -14.23 3.75 3.72
N ARG A 58 -13.61 3.20 2.68
CA ARG A 58 -12.34 2.48 2.78
C ARG A 58 -11.23 3.42 3.23
N LEU A 59 -10.22 2.85 3.89
CA LEU A 59 -9.07 3.56 4.41
C LEU A 59 -7.85 3.27 3.54
N TRP A 60 -7.50 4.23 2.67
CA TRP A 60 -6.37 4.09 1.77
C TRP A 60 -5.18 4.93 2.19
N LEU A 61 -3.98 4.48 1.83
CA LEU A 61 -2.72 5.19 2.04
C LEU A 61 -1.89 5.13 0.76
N VAL A 62 -0.96 6.07 0.58
CA VAL A 62 0.00 6.04 -0.53
C VAL A 62 1.42 5.90 -0.01
N VAL A 63 2.14 4.91 -0.55
CA VAL A 63 3.59 4.71 -0.34
C VAL A 63 4.23 4.47 -1.70
N ASP A 64 5.26 5.24 -2.03
CA ASP A 64 5.98 5.16 -3.30
C ASP A 64 5.04 5.21 -4.51
N GLN A 65 4.04 6.10 -4.48
CA GLN A 65 3.02 6.27 -5.53
C GLN A 65 2.09 5.06 -5.75
N ILE A 66 2.14 4.06 -4.86
CA ILE A 66 1.22 2.92 -4.87
C ILE A 66 0.15 3.13 -3.80
N VAL A 67 -1.10 2.86 -4.17
CA VAL A 67 -2.26 2.95 -3.29
C VAL A 67 -2.45 1.61 -2.59
N TYR A 68 -2.64 1.66 -1.27
CA TYR A 68 -2.87 0.49 -0.42
C TYR A 68 -4.18 0.62 0.33
N ASP A 69 -4.99 -0.43 0.32
CA ASP A 69 -6.18 -0.55 1.16
C ASP A 69 -5.79 -1.13 2.52
N CYS A 70 -5.84 -0.28 3.55
CA CYS A 70 -5.52 -0.64 4.92
C CYS A 70 -6.76 -0.86 5.79
N THR A 71 -7.96 -0.92 5.21
CA THR A 71 -9.24 -1.05 5.93
C THR A 71 -9.22 -2.25 6.89
N ASP A 72 -8.79 -3.43 6.43
CA ASP A 72 -8.72 -4.65 7.25
C ASP A 72 -7.46 -4.77 8.11
N PHE A 73 -6.48 -3.90 7.88
CA PHE A 73 -5.18 -3.90 8.54
C PHE A 73 -5.09 -2.88 9.69
N VAL A 74 -5.92 -1.82 9.67
CA VAL A 74 -5.86 -0.71 10.62
C VAL A 74 -5.83 -1.14 12.09
N GLY A 75 -6.63 -2.16 12.46
CA GLY A 75 -6.68 -2.70 13.84
C GLY A 75 -5.53 -3.64 14.20
N LYS A 76 -4.77 -4.10 13.21
CA LYS A 76 -3.66 -5.06 13.36
C LYS A 76 -2.29 -4.38 13.33
N HIS A 77 -2.25 -3.09 13.05
CA HIS A 77 -1.00 -2.34 12.93
C HIS A 77 -0.27 -2.24 14.28
N PRO A 78 0.98 -2.76 14.39
CA PRO A 78 1.73 -2.75 15.66
C PRO A 78 2.01 -1.35 16.21
N GLY A 79 2.13 -0.34 15.34
CA GLY A 79 2.29 1.06 15.74
C GLY A 79 0.98 1.74 16.20
N GLY A 80 -0.12 0.98 16.26
CA GLY A 80 -1.44 1.46 16.65
C GLY A 80 -2.28 1.95 15.46
N SER A 81 -3.60 1.80 15.61
CA SER A 81 -4.58 2.14 14.57
C SER A 81 -4.71 3.64 14.30
N HIS A 82 -4.40 4.47 15.31
CA HIS A 82 -4.48 5.93 15.21
C HIS A 82 -3.60 6.50 14.08
N ILE A 83 -2.36 6.03 13.98
CA ILE A 83 -1.41 6.54 12.98
C ILE A 83 -1.89 6.26 11.57
N ILE A 84 -2.44 5.07 11.30
CA ILE A 84 -2.98 4.75 9.97
C ILE A 84 -4.17 5.63 9.62
N ARG A 85 -5.11 5.86 10.55
CA ARG A 85 -6.28 6.70 10.31
C ARG A 85 -5.90 8.15 9.99
N GLU A 86 -4.85 8.67 10.62
CA GLU A 86 -4.35 10.03 10.40
C GLU A 86 -3.85 10.26 8.96
N PHE A 87 -3.39 9.21 8.29
CA PHE A 87 -2.90 9.25 6.91
C PHE A 87 -3.95 8.81 5.87
N GLY A 88 -5.20 8.55 6.28
CA GLY A 88 -6.25 8.15 5.35
C GLY A 88 -6.38 9.12 4.17
N GLY A 89 -6.24 8.62 2.95
CA GLY A 89 -6.29 9.38 1.70
C GLY A 89 -5.03 10.19 1.37
N HIS A 90 -3.92 10.00 2.08
CA HIS A 90 -2.70 10.81 1.92
C HIS A 90 -1.46 9.95 1.61
N ASP A 91 -0.41 10.62 1.12
CA ASP A 91 0.94 10.04 1.03
C ASP A 91 1.58 9.98 2.41
N CYS A 92 2.24 8.85 2.69
CA CYS A 92 3.03 8.64 3.91
C CYS A 92 4.41 8.02 3.60
N THR A 93 4.92 8.24 2.38
CA THR A 93 6.11 7.57 1.87
C THR A 93 7.32 7.78 2.77
N TRP A 94 7.61 9.02 3.17
CA TRP A 94 8.79 9.29 4.00
C TRP A 94 8.64 8.73 5.42
N GLN A 95 7.44 8.75 5.98
CA GLN A 95 7.16 8.17 7.30
C GLN A 95 7.32 6.65 7.25
N TRP A 96 6.79 6.00 6.21
CA TRP A 96 6.95 4.57 6.00
C TRP A 96 8.44 4.19 6.07
N TRP A 97 9.28 4.84 5.27
CA TRP A 97 10.71 4.55 5.19
C TRP A 97 11.52 5.00 6.43
N THR A 98 10.94 5.83 7.29
CA THR A 98 11.56 6.21 8.58
C THR A 98 11.35 5.13 9.63
N PHE A 99 10.19 4.47 9.65
CA PHE A 99 9.78 3.56 10.72
C PHE A 99 9.78 2.08 10.32
N HIS A 100 9.85 1.76 9.03
CA HIS A 100 9.78 0.39 8.52
C HIS A 100 10.97 0.05 7.62
N THR A 101 11.37 -1.22 7.66
CA THR A 101 12.39 -1.76 6.75
C THR A 101 11.75 -2.33 5.49
N LYS A 102 12.57 -2.54 4.46
CA LYS A 102 12.12 -3.22 3.22
C LYS A 102 11.54 -4.61 3.47
N SER A 103 12.05 -5.34 4.48
CA SER A 103 11.54 -6.67 4.82
C SER A 103 10.05 -6.64 5.18
N ILE A 104 9.64 -5.64 5.98
CA ILE A 104 8.23 -5.44 6.35
C ILE A 104 7.41 -5.04 5.12
N TYR A 105 7.97 -4.19 4.25
CA TYR A 105 7.33 -3.82 2.99
C TYR A 105 7.01 -5.05 2.15
N ASP A 106 8.01 -5.89 1.87
CA ASP A 106 7.86 -7.07 1.02
C ASP A 106 6.87 -8.10 1.61
N GLN A 107 6.77 -8.18 2.94
CA GLN A 107 5.89 -9.11 3.63
C GLN A 107 4.41 -8.68 3.60
N TYR A 108 4.11 -7.41 3.89
CA TYR A 108 2.74 -6.94 4.13
C TYR A 108 2.13 -6.21 2.93
N MET A 109 2.90 -5.36 2.27
CA MET A 109 2.40 -4.41 1.28
C MET A 109 1.80 -5.08 0.04
N PRO A 110 2.36 -6.18 -0.53
CA PRO A 110 1.81 -6.79 -1.74
C PRO A 110 0.37 -7.27 -1.63
N ALA A 111 -0.08 -7.56 -0.41
CA ALA A 111 -1.43 -8.06 -0.12
C ALA A 111 -2.50 -6.97 -0.06
N MET A 112 -2.11 -5.71 -0.02
CA MET A 112 -3.01 -4.57 0.19
C MET A 112 -3.04 -3.62 -1.02
N ARG A 113 -2.33 -3.95 -2.11
CA ARG A 113 -2.22 -3.06 -3.28
C ARG A 113 -3.55 -2.91 -4.00
N VAL A 114 -3.86 -1.67 -4.36
CA VAL A 114 -5.06 -1.29 -5.11
C VAL A 114 -4.69 -0.79 -6.51
N GLY A 115 -3.64 0.02 -6.62
CA GLY A 115 -3.24 0.62 -7.88
C GLY A 115 -2.09 1.60 -7.74
N LYS A 116 -1.83 2.37 -8.79
CA LYS A 116 -0.84 3.46 -8.83
C LYS A 116 -1.53 4.80 -8.88
N THR A 117 -0.94 5.81 -8.26
CA THR A 117 -1.46 7.17 -8.28
C THR A 117 -0.34 8.19 -8.44
N SER A 118 -0.70 9.43 -8.71
CA SER A 118 0.22 10.56 -8.83
C SER A 118 -0.44 11.79 -8.25
N ASN A 119 0.36 12.71 -7.69
CA ASN A 119 -0.11 14.00 -7.13
C ASN A 119 -0.95 13.88 -5.85
N VAL A 120 -0.80 12.79 -5.09
CA VAL A 120 -1.31 12.72 -3.71
C VAL A 120 -0.29 13.36 -2.79
N THR A 121 -0.75 14.27 -1.93
CA THR A 121 0.13 15.04 -1.05
C THR A 121 0.35 14.32 0.28
N ASN A 122 1.54 14.51 0.84
CA ASN A 122 1.82 14.11 2.21
C ASN A 122 1.35 15.21 3.16
N LYS A 123 0.66 14.84 4.24
CA LYS A 123 0.16 15.80 5.24
C LYS A 123 1.29 16.50 6.00
N TYR A 124 2.44 15.85 6.12
CA TYR A 124 3.57 16.35 6.88
C TYR A 124 4.78 16.58 6.00
N GLU A 125 5.45 17.70 6.20
CA GLU A 125 6.73 17.97 5.56
C GLU A 125 7.79 17.00 6.07
N GLN A 126 8.59 16.46 5.15
CA GLN A 126 9.73 15.63 5.53
C GLN A 126 10.74 16.52 6.28
N PRO A 127 11.12 16.16 7.52
CA PRO A 127 12.11 16.93 8.24
C PRO A 127 13.42 16.92 7.45
N GLN A 128 14.01 18.10 7.25
CA GLN A 128 15.33 18.18 6.64
C GLN A 128 16.28 17.35 7.48
N ARG A 129 16.92 16.34 6.87
CA ARG A 129 18.01 15.62 7.52
C ARG A 129 19.07 16.66 7.81
N ARG A 130 19.17 17.09 9.08
CA ARG A 130 20.35 17.81 9.55
C ARG A 130 21.47 16.79 9.47
N ILE A 131 22.12 16.72 8.30
CA ILE A 131 23.48 16.22 8.22
C ILE A 131 24.22 17.15 9.17
N PHE A 132 24.50 16.64 10.37
CA PHE A 132 25.41 17.31 11.28
C PHE A 132 26.64 17.59 10.42
N GLN A 133 26.87 18.87 10.11
CA GLN A 133 28.21 19.36 9.87
C GLN A 133 28.99 19.00 11.13
N LEU A 134 29.49 17.77 11.18
CA LEU A 134 30.68 17.42 11.91
C LEU A 134 31.78 18.25 11.25
N ARG A 135 31.84 19.54 11.60
CA ARG A 135 33.07 20.30 11.50
C ARG A 135 34.03 19.50 12.36
N THR A 136 35.00 18.89 11.70
CA THR A 136 36.17 18.27 12.27
C THR A 136 36.67 19.13 13.43
N ILE A 137 36.35 18.78 14.68
CA ILE A 137 37.05 19.31 15.86
C ILE A 137 38.26 18.41 16.01
N GLY A 138 39.22 18.65 15.14
CA GLY A 138 40.45 17.89 15.03
C GLY A 138 41.49 18.74 14.35
N GLU A 139 41.70 19.94 14.89
CA GLU A 139 42.87 20.79 14.63
C GLU A 139 42.76 22.04 15.52
N GLN A 140 43.51 22.04 16.63
CA GLN A 140 44.31 23.16 17.18
C GLN A 140 44.53 22.94 18.69
N TRP A 141 45.72 22.40 18.97
CA TRP A 141 46.57 22.41 20.18
C TRP A 141 45.92 22.50 21.57
#